data_AF-A0A2N5ZQM9-F1
#
_entry.id   AF-A0A2N5ZQM9-F1
#
_cell.length_a   1.000
_cell.length_b   1.000
_cell.length_c   1.000
_cell.angle_alpha   90.00
_cell.angle_beta   90.00
_cell.angle_gamma   90.00
#
_symmetry.space_group_name_H-M   'P 1'
#
loop_
_entity.id
_entity.type
_entity.pdbx_description
1 polymer ?
#
loop_
_entity_poly.entity_id
_entity_poly.type
_entity_poly.pdbx_seq_one_letter_code
_entity_poly.pdbx_strand_id
1 'polypeptide(L)'
;MKKLFLFSFLFVFTFSLSACATKVPEETPEPNDQAMEEQKEEPKQEEIKQTNSSNTIDNIEENSTISSPITINGTTQASKNELFIELRDSEHNSKVRGYAVVSENDDAVNTFKITLNFLFNSTKDGFVAAYELDENGQEKNLVEIPVQYQTN
;
A
#
# COMPACT_ATOMS: atom_id res chain seq x y z
N MET A 1 46.72 -3.66 8.63
CA MET A 1 46.93 -4.76 7.66
C MET A 1 45.68 -5.63 7.62
N LYS A 2 45.16 -5.96 6.42
CA LYS A 2 44.27 -7.11 6.10
C LYS A 2 42.82 -7.00 6.66
N LYS A 3 41.71 -7.20 5.93
CA LYS A 3 41.45 -7.86 4.63
C LYS A 3 40.16 -7.26 4.05
N LEU A 4 40.23 -6.91 2.77
CA LEU A 4 39.08 -6.61 1.91
C LEU A 4 38.56 -7.94 1.36
N PHE A 5 37.31 -8.31 1.62
CA PHE A 5 36.65 -9.43 0.96
C PHE A 5 35.59 -8.88 0.01
N LEU A 6 35.95 -8.81 -1.26
CA LEU A 6 35.01 -8.69 -2.36
C LEU A 6 34.47 -10.09 -2.66
N PHE A 7 33.18 -10.31 -2.44
CA PHE A 7 32.45 -11.44 -3.02
C PHE A 7 31.43 -10.87 -4.00
N SER A 8 31.79 -10.92 -5.28
CA SER A 8 30.91 -10.64 -6.40
C SER A 8 30.18 -11.93 -6.73
N PHE A 9 28.88 -12.01 -6.42
CA PHE A 9 28.01 -13.08 -6.87
C PHE A 9 27.15 -12.54 -8.01
N LEU A 10 27.60 -12.82 -9.23
CA LEU A 10 26.88 -12.56 -10.46
C LEU A 10 25.87 -13.71 -10.67
N PHE A 11 24.62 -13.53 -10.23
CA PHE A 11 23.53 -14.45 -10.55
C PHE A 11 22.92 -14.10 -11.90
N VAL A 12 23.26 -14.88 -12.92
CA VAL A 12 22.63 -14.82 -14.24
C VAL A 12 21.42 -15.75 -14.22
N PHE A 13 20.22 -15.20 -14.06
CA PHE A 13 18.97 -15.94 -14.26
C PHE A 13 18.54 -15.80 -15.72
N THR A 14 18.79 -16.85 -16.51
CA THR A 14 18.20 -17.01 -17.84
C THR A 14 16.81 -17.61 -17.70
N PHE A 15 15.77 -16.79 -17.80
CA PHE A 15 14.40 -17.28 -17.97
C PHE A 15 14.20 -17.70 -19.43
N SER A 16 13.97 -19.00 -19.63
CA SER A 16 13.63 -19.60 -20.92
C SER A 16 12.15 -19.35 -21.21
N LEU A 17 11.86 -18.58 -22.27
CA LEU A 17 10.50 -18.47 -22.82
C LEU A 17 10.15 -19.79 -23.53
N SER A 18 9.19 -20.53 -22.97
CA SER A 18 8.51 -21.62 -23.67
C SER A 18 7.13 -21.13 -24.11
N ALA A 19 7.04 -20.75 -25.38
CA ALA A 19 5.79 -20.45 -26.06
C ALA A 19 5.23 -21.75 -26.65
N CYS A 20 4.15 -22.28 -26.07
CA CYS A 20 3.34 -23.31 -26.71
C CYS A 20 2.14 -22.63 -27.37
N ALA A 21 2.26 -22.42 -28.68
CA ALA A 21 1.15 -22.06 -29.54
C ALA A 21 0.29 -23.31 -29.81
N THR A 22 -0.91 -23.37 -29.23
CA THR A 22 -1.91 -24.38 -29.59
C THR A 22 -2.85 -23.77 -30.63
N LYS A 23 -2.85 -24.38 -31.80
CA LYS A 23 -3.60 -24.04 -33.01
C LYS A 23 -4.78 -25.01 -33.14
N VAL A 24 -5.88 -24.54 -33.76
CA VAL A 24 -6.99 -25.29 -34.40
C VAL A 24 -8.13 -25.73 -33.44
N PRO A 25 -9.44 -25.79 -33.84
CA PRO A 25 -10.09 -25.51 -35.13
C PRO A 25 -11.19 -24.44 -35.12
N GLU A 26 -11.43 -23.91 -36.32
CA GLU A 26 -12.63 -23.21 -36.79
C GLU A 26 -13.76 -24.22 -36.99
N GLU A 27 -14.83 -24.11 -36.20
CA GLU A 27 -16.12 -24.74 -36.49
C GLU A 27 -17.21 -23.66 -36.49
N THR A 28 -17.85 -23.51 -37.65
CA THR A 28 -18.99 -22.63 -37.90
C THR A 28 -20.28 -23.45 -37.75
N PRO A 29 -21.10 -23.21 -36.72
CA PRO A 29 -22.48 -23.69 -36.70
C PRO A 29 -23.46 -22.66 -37.30
N GLU A 30 -24.35 -23.16 -38.15
CA GLU A 30 -25.46 -22.45 -38.78
C GLU A 30 -26.47 -21.86 -37.77
N PRO A 31 -27.18 -20.79 -38.14
CA PRO A 31 -28.15 -20.11 -37.28
C PRO A 31 -29.45 -20.91 -37.13
N ASN A 32 -29.81 -21.22 -35.88
CA ASN A 32 -31.11 -21.78 -35.53
C ASN A 32 -31.97 -20.68 -34.88
N ASP A 33 -32.93 -20.16 -35.64
CA ASP A 33 -33.94 -19.23 -35.17
C ASP A 33 -34.96 -19.95 -34.28
N GLN A 34 -34.71 -19.95 -32.97
CA GLN A 34 -35.74 -20.23 -31.98
C GLN A 34 -35.72 -19.15 -30.90
N ALA A 35 -36.67 -18.22 -31.07
CA ALA A 35 -37.04 -17.22 -30.09
C ALA A 35 -37.45 -17.90 -28.78
N MET A 36 -36.60 -17.75 -27.77
CA MET A 36 -36.94 -17.91 -26.36
C MET A 36 -36.66 -16.55 -25.72
N GLU A 37 -37.70 -15.91 -25.20
CA GLU A 37 -37.58 -14.70 -24.39
C GLU A 37 -36.82 -15.05 -23.11
N GLU A 38 -35.50 -14.95 -23.18
CA GLU A 38 -34.61 -15.00 -22.05
C GLU A 38 -34.82 -13.70 -21.27
N GLN A 39 -35.58 -13.79 -20.18
CA GLN A 39 -35.64 -12.74 -19.17
C GLN A 39 -34.23 -12.56 -18.62
N LYS A 40 -33.53 -11.62 -19.23
CA LYS A 40 -32.27 -11.04 -18.79
C LYS A 40 -32.53 -10.39 -17.44
N GLU A 41 -32.41 -11.18 -16.37
CA GLU A 41 -32.28 -10.63 -15.03
C GLU A 41 -31.00 -9.79 -15.04
N GLU A 42 -31.18 -8.47 -15.08
CA GLU A 42 -30.09 -7.52 -14.92
C GLU A 42 -29.37 -7.87 -13.62
N PRO A 43 -28.04 -8.09 -13.65
CA PRO A 43 -27.29 -8.31 -12.43
C PRO A 43 -27.49 -7.06 -11.57
N LYS A 44 -28.24 -7.23 -10.48
CA LYS A 44 -28.44 -6.24 -9.44
C LYS A 44 -27.05 -5.77 -9.02
N GLN A 45 -26.65 -4.60 -9.52
CA GLN A 45 -25.45 -3.92 -9.07
C GLN A 45 -25.64 -3.70 -7.57
N GLU A 46 -24.99 -4.55 -6.77
CA GLU A 46 -24.79 -4.26 -5.37
C GLU A 46 -24.05 -2.92 -5.35
N GLU A 47 -24.72 -1.87 -4.87
CA GLU A 47 -24.07 -0.63 -4.47
C GLU A 47 -23.00 -1.02 -3.46
N ILE A 48 -21.76 -1.14 -3.95
CA ILE A 48 -20.59 -1.25 -3.11
C ILE A 48 -20.58 0.06 -2.33
N LYS A 49 -21.07 0.04 -1.09
CA LYS A 49 -20.91 1.12 -0.14
C LYS A 49 -19.41 1.29 0.06
N GLN A 50 -18.81 2.12 -0.78
CA GLN A 50 -17.44 2.57 -0.60
C GLN A 50 -17.47 3.56 0.56
N THR A 51 -17.39 3.02 1.77
CA THR A 51 -17.20 3.80 2.98
C THR A 51 -15.83 4.44 2.85
N ASN A 52 -15.79 5.72 2.47
CA ASN A 52 -14.56 6.50 2.38
C ASN A 52 -13.97 6.61 3.79
N SER A 53 -13.15 5.65 4.19
CA SER A 53 -12.49 5.65 5.49
C SER A 53 -11.37 6.69 5.45
N SER A 54 -11.45 7.72 6.28
CA SER A 54 -10.46 8.80 6.29
C SER A 54 -9.41 8.57 7.37
N ASN A 55 -8.14 8.54 6.97
CA ASN A 55 -7.00 8.64 7.88
C ASN A 55 -6.60 10.11 8.03
N THR A 56 -6.06 10.50 9.19
CA THR A 56 -5.44 11.81 9.43
C THR A 56 -4.15 11.65 10.23
N ILE A 57 -3.22 12.59 10.05
CA ILE A 57 -2.05 12.76 10.90
C ILE A 57 -2.13 14.19 11.45
N ASP A 58 -2.21 14.32 12.78
CA ASP A 58 -2.67 15.58 13.39
C ASP A 58 -1.51 16.46 13.90
N ASN A 59 -0.32 15.88 14.12
CA ASN A 59 0.79 16.56 14.79
C ASN A 59 2.02 16.77 13.92
N ILE A 60 1.91 16.57 12.60
CA ILE A 60 2.97 16.79 11.63
C ILE A 60 2.44 17.73 10.56
N GLU A 61 3.15 18.84 10.38
CA GLU A 61 2.83 19.83 9.35
C GLU A 61 3.61 19.54 8.07
N GLU A 62 3.03 19.95 6.93
CA GLU A 62 3.67 19.85 5.63
C GLU A 62 5.01 20.60 5.60
N ASN A 63 6.05 19.95 5.06
CA ASN A 63 7.42 20.45 4.96
C ASN A 63 8.12 20.74 6.31
N SER A 64 7.56 20.28 7.43
CA SER A 64 8.19 20.40 8.74
C SER A 64 9.45 19.53 8.83
N THR A 65 10.43 19.96 9.64
CA THR A 65 11.59 19.14 9.96
C THR A 65 11.28 18.23 11.13
N ILE A 66 11.40 16.92 10.96
CA ILE A 66 11.19 15.93 12.01
C ILE A 66 12.52 15.31 12.48
N SER A 67 12.59 14.97 13.77
CA SER A 67 13.77 14.41 14.42
C SER A 67 13.45 13.08 15.08
N SER A 68 14.49 12.26 15.29
CA SER A 68 14.37 10.97 15.95
C SER A 68 14.59 11.12 17.46
N PRO A 69 13.75 10.50 18.31
CA PRO A 69 12.53 9.77 17.96
C PRO A 69 11.38 10.70 17.57
N ILE A 70 10.52 10.27 16.64
CA ILE A 70 9.28 10.98 16.29
C ILE A 70 8.08 10.25 16.86
N THR A 71 7.16 10.99 17.48
CA THR A 71 5.84 10.50 17.86
C THR A 71 4.81 11.03 16.88
N ILE A 72 4.00 10.13 16.32
CA ILE A 72 2.99 10.40 15.31
C ILE A 72 1.64 10.04 15.92
N ASN A 73 0.72 11.01 15.91
CA ASN A 73 -0.65 10.86 16.37
C ASN A 73 -1.59 11.23 15.23
N GLY A 74 -2.76 10.62 15.23
CA GLY A 74 -3.79 10.93 14.26
C GLY A 74 -5.09 10.22 14.55
N THR A 75 -6.00 10.33 13.59
CA THR A 75 -7.27 9.62 13.62
C THR A 75 -7.42 8.70 12.42
N THR A 76 -8.23 7.66 12.57
CA THR A 76 -8.51 6.71 11.51
C THR A 76 -9.89 6.11 11.68
N GLN A 77 -10.53 5.80 10.56
CA GLN A 77 -11.74 4.97 10.49
C GLN A 77 -11.40 3.57 9.98
N ALA A 78 -10.17 3.11 10.23
CA ALA A 78 -9.70 1.83 9.73
C ALA A 78 -10.65 0.71 10.09
N SER A 79 -10.99 -0.08 9.08
CA SER A 79 -11.89 -1.24 9.21
C SER A 79 -11.19 -2.43 9.88
N LYS A 80 -9.86 -2.38 9.95
CA LYS A 80 -9.02 -3.40 10.59
C LYS A 80 -8.31 -2.81 11.81
N ASN A 81 -7.91 -3.69 12.72
CA ASN A 81 -7.22 -3.33 13.96
C ASN A 81 -5.76 -2.84 13.76
N GLU A 82 -5.30 -2.66 12.53
CA GLU A 82 -3.91 -2.29 12.22
C GLU A 82 -3.85 -1.12 11.22
N LEU A 83 -3.20 -0.04 11.64
CA LEU A 83 -2.80 1.07 10.77
C LEU A 83 -1.29 1.03 10.60
N PHE A 84 -0.80 1.07 9.36
CA PHE A 84 0.63 1.13 9.06
C PHE A 84 1.10 2.57 8.98
N ILE A 85 2.25 2.84 9.60
CA ILE A 85 2.90 4.15 9.57
C ILE A 85 4.32 3.96 9.06
N GLU A 86 4.70 4.74 8.04
CA GLU A 86 6.01 4.67 7.40
C GLU A 86 6.69 6.04 7.32
N LEU A 87 8.01 6.01 7.40
CA LEU A 87 8.87 7.10 6.93
C LEU A 87 9.45 6.68 5.58
N ARG A 88 9.05 7.39 4.52
CA ARG A 88 9.45 7.13 3.13
C ARG A 88 10.49 8.16 2.68
N ASP A 89 11.34 7.79 1.72
CA ASP A 89 12.16 8.78 1.01
C ASP A 89 11.37 9.53 -0.07
N SER A 90 12.01 10.44 -0.79
CA SER A 90 11.42 11.20 -1.91
C SER A 90 10.99 10.34 -3.11
N GLU A 91 11.40 9.08 -3.17
CA GLU A 91 11.00 8.10 -4.19
C GLU A 91 9.84 7.21 -3.70
N HIS A 92 9.24 7.55 -2.55
CA HIS A 92 8.19 6.79 -1.86
C HIS A 92 8.64 5.39 -1.40
N ASN A 93 9.95 5.13 -1.30
CA ASN A 93 10.44 3.88 -0.72
C ASN A 93 10.37 3.92 0.81
N SER A 94 9.73 2.93 1.41
CA SER A 94 9.72 2.74 2.86
C SER A 94 11.13 2.56 3.43
N LYS A 95 11.51 3.42 4.40
CA LYS A 95 12.80 3.34 5.12
C LYS A 95 12.63 2.87 6.55
N VAL A 96 11.54 3.30 7.19
CA VAL A 96 11.15 2.88 8.53
C VAL A 96 9.67 2.57 8.49
N ARG A 97 9.27 1.45 9.09
CA ARG A 97 7.88 1.02 9.16
C ARG A 97 7.54 0.64 10.58
N GLY A 98 6.38 1.08 11.03
CA GLY A 98 5.73 0.60 12.25
C GLY A 98 4.23 0.43 12.01
N TYR A 99 3.54 -0.03 13.03
CA TYR A 99 2.09 -0.15 13.02
C TYR A 99 1.52 0.30 14.35
N ALA A 100 0.34 0.90 14.30
CA ALA A 100 -0.47 1.20 15.48
C ALA A 100 -1.64 0.22 15.52
N VAL A 101 -1.88 -0.35 16.69
CA VAL A 101 -3.08 -1.14 16.95
C VAL A 101 -4.20 -0.16 17.26
N VAL A 102 -5.25 -0.17 16.46
CA VAL A 102 -6.46 0.62 16.68
C VAL A 102 -7.55 -0.30 17.19
N SER A 103 -8.32 0.17 18.16
CA SER A 103 -9.42 -0.62 18.71
C SER A 103 -10.59 -0.59 17.74
N GLU A 104 -11.09 -1.75 17.36
CA GLU A 104 -12.34 -1.87 16.60
C GLU A 104 -13.48 -1.22 17.39
N ASN A 105 -14.01 -0.14 16.84
CA ASN A 105 -15.24 0.48 17.31
C ASN A 105 -16.03 0.78 16.05
N ASP A 106 -17.11 0.02 15.83
CA ASP A 106 -17.97 0.17 14.65
C ASP A 106 -18.37 1.64 14.47
N ASP A 107 -18.06 2.19 13.31
CA ASP A 107 -18.31 3.58 12.88
C ASP A 107 -17.66 4.69 13.71
N ALA A 108 -16.79 4.37 14.68
CA ALA A 108 -16.12 5.38 15.48
C ALA A 108 -14.80 5.83 14.84
N VAL A 109 -14.52 7.13 14.96
CA VAL A 109 -13.20 7.68 14.69
C VAL A 109 -12.25 7.20 15.80
N ASN A 110 -11.30 6.35 15.44
CA ASN A 110 -10.29 5.84 16.36
C ASN A 110 -9.07 6.76 16.36
N THR A 111 -8.45 6.93 17.52
CA THR A 111 -7.17 7.66 17.64
C THR A 111 -6.03 6.66 17.66
N PHE A 112 -4.91 7.03 17.04
CA PHE A 112 -3.69 6.23 17.09
C PHE A 112 -2.50 7.06 17.56
N LYS A 113 -1.52 6.38 18.14
CA LYS A 113 -0.25 6.95 18.57
C LYS A 113 0.87 5.94 18.38
N ILE A 114 1.91 6.33 17.67
CA ILE A 114 3.10 5.51 17.45
C ILE A 114 4.37 6.35 17.61
N THR A 115 5.43 5.74 18.14
CA THR A 115 6.76 6.35 18.19
C THR A 115 7.71 5.56 17.30
N LEU A 116 8.33 6.24 16.34
CA LEU A 116 9.33 5.67 15.44
C LEU A 116 10.71 6.24 15.77
N ASN A 117 11.69 5.35 15.84
CA ASN A 117 13.10 5.70 15.95
C ASN A 117 13.73 5.55 14.56
N PHE A 118 14.49 6.55 14.12
CA PHE A 118 15.21 6.50 12.85
C PHE A 118 16.59 7.14 12.95
N LEU A 119 17.45 6.82 11.99
CA LEU A 119 18.76 7.42 11.81
C LEU A 119 19.04 7.52 10.31
N PHE A 120 18.84 8.71 9.74
CA PHE A 120 19.09 8.95 8.32
C PHE A 120 20.40 9.70 8.13
N ASN A 121 21.28 9.15 7.30
CA ASN A 121 22.57 9.76 6.97
C ASN A 121 22.48 10.63 5.71
N SER A 122 21.58 10.29 4.77
CA SER A 122 21.50 10.94 3.46
C SER A 122 20.08 11.30 3.02
N THR A 123 19.06 10.74 3.67
CA THR A 123 17.65 11.02 3.35
C THR A 123 17.24 12.32 4.04
N LYS A 124 17.22 13.42 3.29
CA LYS A 124 16.87 14.75 3.81
C LYS A 124 15.39 15.08 3.66
N ASP A 125 14.76 14.56 2.62
CA ASP A 125 13.37 14.83 2.27
C ASP A 125 12.63 13.51 2.06
N GLY A 126 11.33 13.51 2.32
CA GLY A 126 10.46 12.36 2.07
C GLY A 126 9.08 12.55 2.66
N PHE A 127 8.44 11.46 3.07
CA PHE A 127 7.04 11.48 3.50
C PHE A 127 6.82 10.70 4.79
N VAL A 128 5.95 11.22 5.64
CA VAL A 128 5.26 10.40 6.65
C VAL A 128 3.99 9.86 6.02
N ALA A 129 3.90 8.55 5.91
CA ALA A 129 2.75 7.87 5.30
C ALA A 129 1.95 7.10 6.37
N ALA A 130 0.61 7.19 6.30
CA ALA A 130 -0.30 6.37 7.07
C ALA A 130 -1.31 5.69 6.14
N TYR A 131 -1.46 4.36 6.25
CA TYR A 131 -2.33 3.59 5.36
C TYR A 131 -2.80 2.28 6.01
N GLU A 132 -3.84 1.69 5.41
CA GLU A 132 -4.31 0.34 5.72
C GLU A 132 -3.91 -0.62 4.60
N LEU A 133 -3.79 -1.91 4.93
CA LEU A 133 -3.65 -2.96 3.92
C LEU A 133 -4.98 -3.66 3.67
N ASP A 134 -5.37 -3.77 2.41
CA ASP A 134 -6.52 -4.57 2.01
C ASP A 134 -6.21 -6.08 2.04
N GLU A 135 -7.17 -6.90 1.65
CA GLU A 135 -7.02 -8.37 1.63
C GLU A 135 -5.95 -8.86 0.63
N ASN A 136 -5.58 -8.04 -0.35
CA ASN A 136 -4.55 -8.33 -1.35
C ASN A 136 -3.18 -7.73 -0.96
N GLY A 137 -3.07 -7.11 0.21
CA GLY A 137 -1.87 -6.40 0.64
C GLY A 137 -1.62 -5.10 -0.12
N GLN A 138 -2.65 -4.52 -0.73
CA GLN A 138 -2.58 -3.20 -1.38
C GLN A 138 -2.87 -2.10 -0.37
N GLU A 139 -2.22 -0.95 -0.55
CA GLU A 139 -2.43 0.23 0.30
C GLU A 139 -3.81 0.84 0.03
N LYS A 140 -4.55 1.12 1.11
CA LYS A 140 -5.82 1.84 1.10
C LYS A 140 -5.78 3.01 2.07
N ASN A 141 -6.61 4.01 1.78
CA ASN A 141 -6.78 5.20 2.62
C ASN A 141 -5.43 5.89 2.93
N LEU A 142 -4.53 5.89 1.94
CA LEU A 142 -3.19 6.43 2.08
C LEU A 142 -3.25 7.95 2.31
N VAL A 143 -2.55 8.39 3.36
CA VAL A 143 -2.25 9.78 3.64
C VAL A 143 -0.74 9.93 3.65
N GLU A 144 -0.22 10.89 2.89
CA GLU A 144 1.20 11.24 2.88
C GLU A 144 1.36 12.72 3.21
N ILE A 145 2.26 13.01 4.15
CA ILE A 145 2.67 14.38 4.48
C ILE A 145 4.15 14.52 4.13
N PRO A 146 4.52 15.37 3.16
CA PRO A 146 5.91 15.63 2.86
C PRO A 146 6.58 16.33 4.05
N VAL A 147 7.80 15.91 4.37
CA VAL A 147 8.59 16.38 5.52
C VAL A 147 10.07 16.43 5.17
N GLN A 148 10.83 17.12 6.02
CA GLN A 148 12.29 17.08 6.03
C GLN A 148 12.77 16.24 7.22
N TYR A 149 13.75 15.37 7.03
CA TYR A 149 14.33 14.59 8.11
C TYR A 149 15.60 15.23 8.62
N GLN A 150 15.75 15.30 9.94
CA GLN A 150 17.03 15.62 10.55
C GLN A 150 18.02 14.49 10.25
N THR A 151 19.11 14.83 9.58
CA THR A 151 20.23 13.92 9.30
C THR A 151 21.35 14.11 10.32
N ASN A 152 22.13 13.05 10.55
CA ASN A 152 23.36 13.11 11.34
C ASN A 152 24.60 13.48 10.52
#